data_AF-A0A644ZN53-F1
#
_entry.id   AF-A0A644ZN53-F1
#
_cell.length_a   1.000
_cell.length_b   1.000
_cell.length_c   1.000
_cell.angle_alpha   90.00
_cell.angle_beta   90.00
_cell.angle_gamma   90.00
#
_symmetry.space_group_name_H-M   'P 1'
#
loop_
_entity.id
_entity.type
_entity.pdbx_description
1 polymer ?
#
loop_
_entity_poly.entity_id
_entity_poly.type
_entity_poly.pdbx_seq_one_letter_code
_entity_poly.pdbx_strand_id
1 'polypeptide(L)'
;MILLFQQQKGNSLVEITLLGNVITAIVGIPFYFISSPGMESVLPLFILGVFQLGIPYLLYVLAIPNVTAIDAVLIPVLEPLLNPLWVFIFAKESPTLFSLLGGGLVLLSVTVRGIIMSKKLTQIDSPSL
;
A
#
# COMPACT_ATOMS: atom_id res chain seq x y z
N MET A 1 2.47 9.17 8.97
CA MET A 1 2.87 7.81 9.41
C MET A 1 4.33 7.53 9.11
N ILE A 2 4.79 7.67 7.85
CA ILE A 2 6.20 7.47 7.44
C ILE A 2 7.22 8.28 8.29
N LEU A 3 6.90 9.52 8.66
CA LEU A 3 7.77 10.35 9.51
C LEU A 3 7.90 9.84 10.96
N LEU A 4 6.87 9.18 11.50
CA LEU A 4 6.93 8.54 12.83
C LEU A 4 7.71 7.22 12.78
N PHE A 5 7.66 6.52 11.65
CA PHE A 5 8.41 5.28 11.43
C PHE A 5 9.91 5.49 11.29
N GLN A 6 10.35 6.63 10.76
CA GLN A 6 11.78 6.98 10.70
C GLN A 6 12.37 7.40 12.05
N GLN A 7 11.53 7.78 13.03
CA GLN A 7 12.00 8.14 14.38
C GLN A 7 12.07 6.96 15.35
N GLN A 8 11.60 5.78 14.96
CA GLN A 8 11.67 4.58 15.79
C GLN A 8 12.82 3.66 15.37
N LYS A 9 13.65 3.26 16.34
CA LYS A 9 14.72 2.27 16.13
C LYS A 9 14.12 0.97 15.59
N GLY A 10 14.74 0.39 14.56
CA GLY A 10 14.17 -0.68 13.71
C GLY A 10 13.44 -1.84 14.41
N ASN A 11 13.84 -2.25 15.62
CA ASN A 11 13.11 -3.29 16.39
C ASN A 11 11.68 -2.87 16.77
N SER A 12 11.46 -1.60 17.11
CA SER A 12 10.16 -1.07 17.53
C SER A 12 9.15 -1.02 16.37
N LEU A 13 9.64 -0.92 15.13
CA LEU A 13 8.79 -0.84 13.95
C LEU A 13 8.12 -2.18 13.62
N VAL A 14 8.85 -3.28 13.77
CA VAL A 14 8.33 -4.64 13.60
C VAL A 14 7.29 -4.94 14.69
N GLU A 15 7.59 -4.59 15.94
CA GLU A 15 6.69 -4.83 17.09
C GLU A 15 5.36 -4.08 16.95
N ILE A 16 5.38 -2.81 16.56
CA ILE A 16 4.14 -2.02 16.35
C ILE A 16 3.30 -2.59 15.21
N THR A 17 3.95 -2.99 14.11
CA THR A 17 3.27 -3.59 12.97
C THR A 17 2.61 -4.92 13.37
N LEU A 18 3.34 -5.75 14.12
CA LEU A 18 2.85 -7.04 14.60
C LEU A 18 1.67 -6.86 15.57
N LEU A 19 1.77 -5.92 16.51
CA LEU A 19 0.66 -5.55 17.40
C LEU A 19 -0.57 -5.05 16.62
N GLY A 20 -0.37 -4.22 15.60
CA GLY A 20 -1.45 -3.74 14.73
C GLY A 20 -2.17 -4.89 14.02
N ASN A 21 -1.43 -5.86 13.49
CA ASN A 21 -2.00 -7.05 12.85
C ASN A 21 -2.73 -7.95 13.85
N VAL A 22 -2.21 -8.11 15.07
CA VAL A 22 -2.90 -8.88 16.14
C VAL A 22 -4.21 -8.22 16.53
N ILE A 23 -4.23 -6.89 16.73
CA ILE A 23 -5.45 -6.15 17.04
C ILE A 23 -6.45 -6.29 15.89
N THR A 24 -5.98 -6.16 14.64
CA THR A 24 -6.82 -6.32 13.44
C THR A 24 -7.42 -7.71 13.37
N ALA A 25 -6.67 -8.77 13.70
CA ALA A 25 -7.18 -10.13 13.77
C ALA A 25 -8.25 -10.27 14.87
N ILE A 26 -7.99 -9.77 16.08
CA ILE A 26 -8.96 -9.83 17.20
C ILE A 26 -10.27 -9.11 16.84
N VAL A 27 -10.17 -7.92 16.25
CA VAL A 27 -11.33 -7.13 15.83
C VAL A 27 -12.04 -7.76 14.63
N GLY A 28 -11.32 -8.45 13.74
CA GLY A 28 -11.87 -9.09 12.54
C GLY A 28 -12.60 -10.41 12.81
N ILE A 29 -12.16 -11.20 13.81
CA ILE A 29 -12.79 -12.48 14.20
C ILE A 29 -14.31 -12.39 14.41
N PRO A 30 -14.89 -11.41 15.13
CA PRO A 30 -16.34 -11.33 15.29
C PRO A 30 -17.09 -11.11 13.96
N PHE A 31 -16.48 -10.43 12.99
CA PHE A 31 -17.09 -10.22 11.66
C PHE A 31 -17.08 -11.48 10.79
N TYR A 32 -16.14 -12.41 11.03
CA TYR A 32 -16.13 -13.71 10.36
C TYR A 32 -17.41 -14.50 10.62
N PHE A 33 -17.92 -14.47 11.86
CA PHE A 33 -19.14 -15.17 12.24
C PHE A 33 -20.43 -14.51 11.70
N ILE A 34 -20.37 -13.22 11.35
CA ILE A 34 -21.51 -12.49 10.77
C ILE A 34 -21.66 -12.81 9.28
N SER A 35 -20.56 -12.85 8.53
CA SER A 35 -20.59 -13.04 7.08
C SER A 35 -20.51 -14.51 6.64
N SER A 36 -20.22 -15.45 7.56
CA SER A 36 -20.02 -16.89 7.34
C SER A 36 -19.35 -17.23 5.98
N PRO A 37 -18.12 -16.76 5.72
CA PRO A 37 -17.39 -17.13 4.51
C PRO A 37 -17.21 -18.65 4.46
N GLY A 38 -17.55 -19.28 3.34
CA GLY A 38 -17.33 -20.73 3.16
C GLY A 38 -15.84 -21.09 3.23
N MET A 39 -15.51 -22.36 3.50
CA MET A 39 -14.12 -22.85 3.56
C MET A 39 -13.31 -22.57 2.28
N GLU A 40 -13.99 -22.42 1.14
CA GLU A 40 -13.45 -21.98 -0.15
C GLU A 40 -12.69 -20.64 -0.06
N SER A 41 -13.09 -19.74 0.85
CA SER A 41 -12.53 -18.39 0.99
C SER A 41 -11.27 -18.34 1.86
N VAL A 42 -11.02 -19.38 2.67
CA VAL A 42 -9.90 -19.44 3.60
C VAL A 42 -8.56 -19.47 2.86
N LEU A 43 -8.48 -20.23 1.76
CA LEU A 43 -7.25 -20.35 0.99
C LEU A 43 -6.88 -19.04 0.25
N PRO A 44 -7.80 -18.36 -0.47
CA PRO A 44 -7.56 -17.02 -1.01
C PRO A 44 -7.19 -15.99 0.07
N LEU A 45 -7.89 -15.98 1.21
CA LEU A 45 -7.59 -15.07 2.33
C LEU A 45 -6.18 -15.28 2.87
N PHE A 46 -5.75 -16.53 3.00
CA PHE A 46 -4.40 -16.85 3.46
C PHE A 46 -3.34 -16.42 2.44
N ILE A 47 -3.56 -16.68 1.15
CA ILE A 47 -2.64 -16.28 0.08
C ILE A 47 -2.52 -14.74 0.02
N LEU A 48 -3.64 -14.01 0.02
CA LEU A 48 -3.64 -12.55 0.03
C LEU A 48 -3.00 -12.00 1.31
N GLY A 49 -3.34 -12.57 2.47
CA GLY A 49 -2.77 -12.14 3.75
C GLY A 49 -1.26 -12.34 3.86
N VAL A 50 -0.74 -13.49 3.42
CA VAL A 50 0.69 -13.81 3.58
C VAL A 50 1.51 -13.25 2.42
N PHE A 51 1.14 -13.55 1.17
CA PHE A 51 1.95 -13.20 0.00
C PHE A 51 1.74 -11.76 -0.45
N GLN A 52 0.51 -11.25 -0.40
CA GLN A 52 0.23 -9.89 -0.87
C GLN A 52 0.44 -8.84 0.22
N LEU A 53 0.12 -9.15 1.48
CA LEU A 53 0.26 -8.19 2.58
C LEU A 53 1.48 -8.48 3.46
N GLY A 54 1.64 -9.71 3.98
CA GLY A 54 2.68 -10.04 4.96
C GLY A 54 4.11 -9.86 4.44
N ILE A 55 4.45 -10.50 3.32
CA ILE A 55 5.81 -10.45 2.74
C ILE A 55 6.20 -9.01 2.35
N PRO A 56 5.38 -8.25 1.59
CA PRO A 56 5.72 -6.88 1.22
C PRO A 56 5.89 -5.96 2.42
N TYR A 57 5.09 -6.16 3.47
CA TYR A 57 5.20 -5.35 4.69
C TYR A 57 6.49 -5.63 5.47
N LEU A 58 6.88 -6.91 5.58
CA LEU A 58 8.16 -7.28 6.20
C LEU A 58 9.34 -6.71 5.41
N LEU A 59 9.32 -6.85 4.08
CA LEU A 59 10.34 -6.24 3.22
C LEU A 59 10.36 -4.73 3.36
N TYR A 60 9.21 -4.07 3.45
CA TYR A 60 9.09 -2.62 3.64
C TYR A 60 9.69 -2.17 4.97
N VAL A 61 9.37 -2.85 6.07
CA VAL A 61 9.92 -2.55 7.40
C VAL A 61 11.43 -2.75 7.46
N LEU A 62 11.96 -3.78 6.80
CA LEU A 62 13.40 -4.03 6.70
C LEU A 62 14.12 -3.03 5.77
N ALA A 63 13.43 -2.55 4.73
CA ALA A 63 13.97 -1.61 3.77
C ALA A 63 14.00 -0.18 4.33
N ILE A 64 12.93 0.30 4.98
CA ILE A 64 12.80 1.68 5.48
C ILE A 64 14.06 2.24 6.16
N PRO A 65 14.76 1.52 7.07
CA PRO A 65 15.97 2.02 7.72
C PRO A 65 17.17 2.21 6.79
N ASN A 66 17.17 1.54 5.63
CA ASN A 66 18.27 1.47 4.67
C ASN A 66 18.00 2.26 3.38
N VAL A 67 16.78 2.78 3.15
CA VAL A 67 16.44 3.56 1.96
C VAL A 67 16.30 5.05 2.27
N THR A 68 16.78 5.89 1.37
CA THR A 68 16.64 7.35 1.46
C THR A 68 15.16 7.76 1.40
N ALA A 69 14.82 8.89 2.02
CA ALA A 69 13.44 9.37 2.17
C ALA A 69 12.64 9.46 0.85
N ILE A 70 13.33 9.59 -0.29
CA ILE A 70 12.75 9.65 -1.63
C ILE A 70 12.15 8.30 -2.05
N ASP A 71 12.88 7.20 -1.86
CA ASP A 71 12.42 5.85 -2.23
C ASP A 71 11.27 5.39 -1.32
N ALA A 72 11.32 5.75 -0.03
CA ALA A 72 10.26 5.47 0.93
C ALA A 72 8.92 6.16 0.58
N VAL A 73 8.97 7.28 -0.15
CA VAL A 73 7.78 8.01 -0.63
C VAL A 73 7.33 7.50 -2.00
N LEU A 74 8.26 7.00 -2.82
CA LEU A 74 7.97 6.46 -4.16
C LEU A 74 7.17 5.15 -4.12
N ILE A 75 7.50 4.25 -3.18
CA ILE A 75 6.82 2.95 -3.03
C ILE A 75 5.29 3.09 -2.85
N PRO A 76 4.79 3.90 -1.89
CA PRO A 76 3.34 4.08 -1.73
C PRO A 76 2.67 4.88 -2.87
N VAL A 77 3.44 5.54 -3.74
CA VAL A 77 2.90 6.16 -4.96
C VAL A 77 2.78 5.14 -6.09
N LEU A 78 3.72 4.18 -6.16
CA LEU A 78 3.70 3.08 -7.13
C LEU A 78 2.54 2.12 -6.92
N GLU A 79 2.17 1.83 -5.67
CA GLU A 79 1.08 0.91 -5.33
C GLU A 79 -0.27 1.25 -6.01
N PRO A 80 -0.81 2.49 -5.92
CA PRO A 80 -2.05 2.86 -6.62
C PRO A 80 -1.90 2.99 -8.14
N LEU A 81 -0.70 3.14 -8.69
CA LEU A 81 -0.47 3.11 -10.15
C LEU A 81 -0.51 1.69 -10.69
N LEU A 82 0.09 0.75 -9.96
CA LEU A 82 0.20 -0.64 -10.33
C LEU A 82 -1.17 -1.33 -10.27
N ASN A 83 -1.99 -1.07 -9.25
CA ASN A 83 -3.28 -1.76 -9.05
C ASN A 83 -4.22 -1.71 -10.29
N PRO A 84 -4.54 -0.54 -10.89
CA PRO A 84 -5.33 -0.49 -12.13
C PRO A 84 -4.67 -1.18 -13.33
N LEU A 85 -3.34 -1.13 -13.40
CA LEU A 85 -2.56 -1.71 -14.50
C LEU A 85 -2.59 -3.24 -14.45
N TRP A 86 -2.47 -3.84 -13.25
CA TRP A 86 -2.63 -5.28 -13.04
C TRP A 86 -4.06 -5.74 -13.40
N VAL A 87 -5.09 -5.02 -12.98
CA VAL A 87 -6.48 -5.36 -13.31
C VAL A 87 -6.69 -5.31 -14.83
N PHE A 88 -6.17 -4.30 -15.52
CA PHE A 88 -6.27 -4.19 -16.98
C PHE A 88 -5.61 -5.36 -17.72
N ILE A 89 -4.45 -5.84 -17.26
CA ILE A 89 -3.70 -6.93 -17.91
C ILE A 89 -4.30 -8.32 -17.60
N PHE A 90 -4.68 -8.56 -16.35
CA PHE A 90 -5.04 -9.91 -15.88
C PHE A 90 -6.53 -10.22 -15.98
N ALA A 91 -7.41 -9.22 -15.88
CA ALA A 91 -8.84 -9.48 -15.86
C ALA A 91 -9.36 -10.00 -17.21
N LYS A 92 -8.75 -9.65 -18.36
CA LYS A 92 -9.09 -10.07 -19.75
C LYS A 92 -10.58 -10.02 -20.17
N GLU A 93 -11.50 -9.69 -19.27
CA GLU A 93 -12.88 -9.36 -19.56
C GLU A 93 -12.89 -7.99 -20.24
N SER A 94 -13.63 -7.88 -21.35
CA SER A 94 -13.76 -6.64 -22.10
C SER A 94 -14.12 -5.51 -21.12
N PRO A 95 -13.20 -4.57 -20.86
CA PRO A 95 -13.39 -3.60 -19.78
C PRO A 95 -14.65 -2.81 -20.07
N THR A 96 -15.63 -2.92 -19.17
CA THR A 96 -16.85 -2.13 -19.24
C THR A 96 -16.47 -0.65 -19.19
N LEU A 97 -17.27 0.24 -19.80
CA LEU A 97 -16.99 1.68 -19.86
C LEU A 97 -16.60 2.28 -18.48
N PHE A 98 -17.22 1.76 -17.42
CA PHE A 98 -16.96 2.16 -16.03
C PHE A 98 -15.57 1.78 -15.51
N SER A 99 -15.01 0.62 -15.90
CA SER A 99 -13.64 0.23 -15.52
C SER A 99 -12.60 1.11 -16.19
N LEU A 100 -12.87 1.55 -17.42
CA LEU A 100 -11.98 2.45 -18.17
C LEU A 100 -11.99 3.87 -17.58
N LEU A 101 -13.17 4.37 -17.22
CA LEU A 101 -13.32 5.67 -16.55
C LEU A 101 -12.72 5.64 -15.14
N GLY A 102 -12.94 4.57 -14.37
CA GLY A 102 -12.35 4.38 -13.06
C GLY A 102 -10.82 4.31 -13.12
N GLY A 103 -10.27 3.50 -14.02
CA GLY A 103 -8.82 3.42 -14.26
C GLY A 103 -8.23 4.76 -14.69
N GLY A 104 -8.88 5.47 -15.62
CA GLY A 104 -8.47 6.80 -16.07
C GLY A 104 -8.45 7.84 -14.95
N LEU A 105 -9.47 7.86 -14.09
CA LEU A 105 -9.55 8.77 -12.94
C LEU A 105 -8.43 8.51 -11.92
N VAL A 106 -8.14 7.24 -11.63
CA VAL A 106 -7.05 6.86 -10.72
C VAL A 106 -5.70 7.28 -11.30
N LEU A 107 -5.43 6.99 -12.57
CA LEU A 107 -4.19 7.40 -13.24
C LEU A 107 -4.03 8.92 -13.22
N LEU A 108 -5.07 9.68 -13.60
CA LEU A 108 -5.07 11.15 -13.53
C LEU A 108 -4.76 11.65 -12.12
N SER A 109 -5.44 11.13 -11.11
CA SER A 109 -5.26 11.54 -9.72
C SER A 109 -3.84 11.30 -9.22
N VAL A 110 -3.25 10.14 -9.54
CA VAL A 110 -1.87 9.83 -9.12
C VAL A 110 -0.85 10.66 -9.90
N THR A 111 -1.04 10.87 -11.21
CA THR A 111 -0.17 11.73 -12.02
C THR A 111 -0.18 13.17 -11.51
N VAL A 112 -1.37 13.74 -11.25
CA VAL A 112 -1.50 15.11 -10.70
C VAL A 112 -0.82 15.20 -9.33
N ARG A 113 -1.06 14.23 -8.44
CA ARG A 113 -0.41 14.17 -7.12
C ARG A 113 1.12 14.07 -7.24
N GLY A 114 1.63 13.27 -8.18
CA GLY A 114 3.05 13.12 -8.46
C GLY A 114 3.69 14.44 -8.92
N ILE A 115 3.02 15.17 -9.82
CA ILE A 115 3.48 16.50 -10.28
C ILE A 115 3.51 17.51 -9.14
N ILE A 116 2.47 17.54 -8.30
CA ILE A 116 2.40 18.46 -7.14
C ILE A 116 3.53 18.14 -6.14
N MET A 117 3.79 16.85 -5.88
CA MET A 117 4.84 16.43 -4.95
C MET A 117 6.23 16.74 -5.51
N SER A 118 6.45 16.52 -6.81
CA SER A 118 7.72 16.86 -7.49
C SER A 118 8.03 18.35 -7.38
N LYS A 119 7.04 19.22 -7.67
CA LYS A 119 7.19 20.68 -7.49
C LYS A 119 7.51 21.08 -6.05
N LYS A 120 6.95 20.37 -5.06
CA LYS A 120 7.20 20.64 -3.64
C LYS A 120 8.60 20.24 -3.20
N LEU A 121 9.14 19.15 -3.75
CA LEU A 121 10.53 18.72 -3.52
C LEU A 121 11.53 19.70 -4.15
N THR A 122 11.24 20.24 -5.34
CA THR A 122 12.09 21.27 -5.98
C THR A 122 12.13 22.59 -5.18
N GLN A 123 11.06 22.94 -4.45
CA GLN A 123 11.04 24.12 -3.58
C GLN A 123 11.81 23.94 -2.26
N ILE A 124 11.93 22.72 -1.75
CA ILE A 124 12.68 22.43 -0.52
C ILE A 124 14.20 22.49 -0.76
N ASP A 125 14.65 22.14 -1.97
CA ASP A 125 16.07 22.19 -2.38
C ASP A 125 16.52 23.58 -2.87
N SER A 126 15.63 24.58 -2.82
CA SER A 126 15.98 25.98 -3.07
C SER A 126 16.47 26.59 -1.75
N PRO A 127 17.79 26.84 -1.56
CA PRO A 127 18.28 27.44 -0.34
C PRO A 127 17.67 28.84 -0.23
N SER A 128 17.08 29.12 0.93
CA SER A 128 16.65 30.46 1.32
C SER A 128 17.82 31.44 1.10
N LEU A 129 17.68 32.31 0.08
CA LEU A 129 18.45 33.54 -0.03
C LEU A 129 18.10 34.48 1.13
#